data_AF-A0A8G1R2L4-F1
#
_entry.id   AF-A0A8G1R2L4-F1
#
_cell.length_a   1.000
_cell.length_b   1.000
_cell.length_c   1.000
_cell.angle_alpha   90.00
_cell.angle_beta   90.00
_cell.angle_gamma   90.00
#
_symmetry.space_group_name_H-M   'P 1'
#
loop_
_entity.id
_entity.type
_entity.pdbx_description
1 polymer ?
#
loop_
_entity_poly.entity_id
_entity_poly.type
_entity_poly.pdbx_seq_one_letter_code
_entity_poly.pdbx_strand_id
1 'polypeptide(L)'
;MTSLNPDQIKTLEQSRQRLIQLTHSLASLITSLNQSDPLPSWTSLQSQATIISNNLLTISDHLSDNRDLLSNIVAYPDASYPSRVPANNVALEQVLRTKLDPRVEDWVARGRRAGAPTTSSDTGAGALGQYQTNSGQGLLSDDAIAELWDWAPVAANEEARKRNWGGNYTLEEREMGIEKVVTGLSRVLEDDDEDESDSEEGEGEADEMEVVGVRRRSGAGTGLEFDIAAANTGSGANAGAGAKVVAPVVPLDEILRFMTTGAVPGQR
;
A
#
# COMPACT_ATOMS: atom_id res chain seq x y z
N MET A 1 -16.21 19.94 -36.03
CA MET A 1 -16.24 19.18 -34.77
C MET A 1 -16.09 17.72 -35.13
N THR A 2 -14.89 17.15 -34.99
CA THR A 2 -14.67 15.74 -35.29
C THR A 2 -15.37 14.93 -34.19
N SER A 3 -16.33 14.10 -34.55
CA SER A 3 -16.97 13.18 -33.60
C SER A 3 -15.93 12.24 -33.00
N LEU A 4 -15.99 12.00 -31.69
CA LEU A 4 -15.10 11.05 -31.02
C LEU A 4 -15.18 9.66 -31.67
N ASN A 5 -14.02 9.01 -31.81
CA ASN A 5 -13.93 7.63 -32.27
C ASN A 5 -14.49 6.70 -31.17
N PRO A 6 -15.23 5.61 -31.50
CA PRO A 6 -15.68 4.60 -30.52
C PRO A 6 -14.62 4.15 -29.52
N ASP A 7 -13.35 4.03 -29.92
CA ASP A 7 -12.29 3.62 -29.00
C ASP A 7 -11.96 4.70 -27.96
N GLN A 8 -12.05 5.98 -28.33
CA GLN A 8 -11.89 7.10 -27.38
C GLN A 8 -13.05 7.17 -26.39
N ILE A 9 -14.25 6.74 -26.80
CA ILE A 9 -15.40 6.64 -25.91
C ILE A 9 -15.18 5.49 -24.91
N LYS A 10 -14.62 4.36 -25.35
CA LYS A 10 -14.28 3.24 -24.44
C LYS A 10 -13.26 3.64 -23.38
N THR A 11 -12.20 4.38 -23.75
CA THR A 11 -11.21 4.85 -22.77
C THR A 11 -11.82 5.82 -21.76
N LEU A 12 -12.73 6.69 -22.19
CA LEU A 12 -13.49 7.56 -21.28
C LEU A 12 -14.39 6.75 -20.34
N GLU A 13 -15.09 5.74 -20.84
CA GLU A 13 -15.93 4.88 -20.01
C GLU A 13 -15.10 4.06 -19.00
N GLN A 14 -13.92 3.59 -19.39
CA GLN A 14 -12.97 2.95 -18.48
C GLN A 14 -12.51 3.91 -17.38
N SER A 15 -12.20 5.17 -17.73
CA SER A 15 -11.85 6.20 -16.73
C SER A 15 -13.00 6.46 -15.75
N ARG A 16 -14.24 6.51 -16.26
CA ARG A 16 -15.46 6.67 -15.44
C ARG A 16 -15.63 5.50 -14.48
N GLN A 17 -15.50 4.26 -14.94
CA GLN A 17 -15.65 3.07 -14.09
C GLN A 17 -14.66 3.05 -12.92
N ARG A 18 -13.40 3.42 -13.17
CA ARG A 18 -12.37 3.51 -12.12
C ARG A 18 -12.67 4.63 -11.12
N LEU A 19 -13.11 5.80 -11.58
CA LEU A 19 -13.55 6.89 -10.70
C LEU A 19 -14.76 6.51 -9.84
N ILE A 20 -15.72 5.75 -10.39
CA ILE A 20 -16.85 5.21 -9.63
C ILE A 20 -16.36 4.25 -8.55
N GLN A 21 -15.41 3.36 -8.86
CA GLN A 21 -14.82 2.44 -7.89
C GLN A 21 -14.14 3.20 -6.73
N LEU A 22 -13.36 4.23 -7.03
CA LEU A 22 -12.75 5.09 -6.01
C LEU A 22 -13.82 5.76 -5.14
N THR A 23 -14.87 6.31 -5.77
CA THR A 23 -15.98 6.96 -5.07
C THR A 23 -16.67 5.99 -4.12
N HIS A 24 -16.91 4.75 -4.54
CA HIS A 24 -17.49 3.71 -3.70
C HIS A 24 -16.58 3.36 -2.52
N SER A 25 -15.25 3.24 -2.74
CA SER A 25 -14.29 2.97 -1.66
C SER A 25 -14.23 4.10 -0.63
N LEU A 26 -14.33 5.37 -1.07
CA LEU A 26 -14.40 6.52 -0.17
C LEU A 26 -15.73 6.59 0.58
N ALA A 27 -16.85 6.33 -0.10
CA ALA A 27 -18.16 6.29 0.54
C ALA A 27 -18.21 5.20 1.61
N SER A 28 -17.66 4.01 1.34
CA SER A 28 -17.54 2.93 2.31
C SER A 28 -16.71 3.34 3.53
N LEU A 29 -15.56 4.01 3.35
CA LEU A 29 -14.75 4.55 4.44
C LEU A 29 -15.53 5.58 5.27
N ILE A 30 -16.24 6.51 4.62
CA ILE A 30 -17.06 7.52 5.30
C ILE A 30 -18.17 6.85 6.12
N THR A 31 -18.86 5.88 5.54
CA THR A 31 -19.90 5.11 6.23
C THR A 31 -19.33 4.35 7.42
N SER A 32 -18.20 3.66 7.23
CA SER A 32 -17.50 2.96 8.31
C SER A 32 -17.13 3.90 9.45
N LEU A 33 -16.61 5.09 9.14
CA LEU A 33 -16.21 6.09 10.13
C LEU A 33 -17.40 6.68 10.88
N ASN A 34 -18.51 6.92 10.19
CA ASN A 34 -19.72 7.51 10.78
C ASN A 34 -20.55 6.49 11.59
N GLN A 35 -20.44 5.20 11.28
CA GLN A 35 -21.20 4.14 11.93
C GLN A 35 -20.48 3.50 13.13
N SER A 36 -19.15 3.56 13.17
CA SER A 36 -18.38 3.01 14.29
C SER A 36 -18.21 4.05 15.40
N ASP A 37 -18.92 3.85 16.51
CA ASP A 37 -18.61 4.46 17.81
C ASP A 37 -18.36 3.32 18.82
N PRO A 38 -17.11 3.05 19.26
CA PRO A 38 -15.89 3.83 19.05
C PRO A 38 -15.30 3.72 17.63
N LEU A 39 -14.32 4.57 17.32
CA LEU A 39 -13.58 4.58 16.05
C LEU A 39 -13.20 3.17 15.56
N PRO A 40 -13.18 2.94 14.24
CA PRO A 40 -12.92 1.61 13.70
C PRO A 40 -11.49 1.18 14.04
N SER A 41 -11.25 -0.13 14.11
CA SER A 41 -9.93 -0.66 14.43
C SER A 41 -8.88 -0.16 13.43
N TRP A 42 -7.66 0.12 13.91
CA TRP A 42 -6.57 0.63 13.08
C TRP A 42 -6.29 -0.23 11.85
N THR A 43 -6.33 -1.56 12.00
CA THR A 43 -6.15 -2.51 10.90
C THR A 43 -7.21 -2.35 9.80
N SER A 44 -8.46 -2.06 10.19
CA SER A 44 -9.54 -1.79 9.24
C SER A 44 -9.33 -0.47 8.49
N LEU A 45 -8.88 0.58 9.18
CA LEU A 45 -8.55 1.86 8.55
C LEU A 45 -7.36 1.69 7.58
N GLN A 46 -6.31 0.99 8.01
CA GLN A 46 -5.13 0.72 7.19
C GLN A 46 -5.48 -0.08 5.93
N SER A 47 -6.34 -1.10 6.03
CA SER A 47 -6.75 -1.88 4.86
C SER A 47 -7.56 -1.02 3.88
N GLN A 48 -8.52 -0.21 4.37
CA GLN A 48 -9.28 0.72 3.54
C GLN A 48 -8.39 1.78 2.88
N ALA A 49 -7.42 2.34 3.62
CA ALA A 49 -6.44 3.28 3.07
C ALA A 49 -5.57 2.65 1.99
N THR A 50 -5.18 1.38 2.16
CA THR A 50 -4.41 0.62 1.16
C THR A 50 -5.23 0.41 -0.11
N ILE A 51 -6.52 0.07 0.03
CA ILE A 51 -7.44 -0.08 -1.11
C ILE A 51 -7.59 1.25 -1.87
N ILE A 52 -7.78 2.36 -1.17
CA ILE A 52 -7.89 3.69 -1.77
C ILE A 52 -6.58 4.06 -2.49
N SER A 53 -5.43 3.81 -1.89
CA SER A 53 -4.12 4.05 -2.49
C SER A 53 -3.95 3.28 -3.80
N ASN A 54 -4.27 1.98 -3.80
CA ASN A 54 -4.19 1.14 -5.01
C ASN A 54 -5.14 1.62 -6.11
N ASN A 55 -6.37 2.02 -5.75
CA ASN A 55 -7.33 2.60 -6.70
C ASN A 55 -6.81 3.93 -7.28
N LEU A 56 -6.17 4.77 -6.46
CA LEU A 56 -5.60 6.04 -6.90
C LEU A 56 -4.43 5.83 -7.86
N LEU A 57 -3.51 4.91 -7.54
CA LEU A 57 -2.41 4.52 -8.45
C LEU A 57 -2.96 4.02 -9.79
N THR A 58 -3.92 3.11 -9.74
CA THR A 58 -4.58 2.53 -10.92
C THR A 58 -5.30 3.57 -11.80
N ILE A 59 -5.82 4.64 -11.20
CA ILE A 59 -6.42 5.77 -11.91
C ILE A 59 -5.33 6.68 -12.48
N SER A 60 -4.30 6.98 -11.69
CA SER A 60 -3.15 7.80 -12.12
C SER A 60 -2.49 7.22 -13.36
N ASP A 61 -2.18 5.92 -13.35
CA ASP A 61 -1.58 5.22 -14.48
C ASP A 61 -2.49 5.28 -15.73
N HIS A 62 -3.79 5.02 -15.55
CA HIS A 62 -4.75 5.09 -16.65
C HIS A 62 -4.88 6.51 -17.24
N LEU A 63 -4.78 7.55 -16.41
CA LEU A 63 -4.82 8.95 -16.86
C LEU A 63 -3.51 9.37 -17.52
N SER A 64 -2.35 8.88 -17.06
CA SER A 64 -1.06 9.15 -17.70
C SER A 64 -0.94 8.48 -19.06
N ASP A 65 -1.38 7.22 -19.19
CA ASP A 65 -1.35 6.46 -20.44
C ASP A 65 -2.21 7.12 -21.54
N ASN A 66 -3.33 7.72 -21.13
CA ASN A 66 -4.29 8.36 -22.05
C ASN A 66 -4.18 9.90 -22.07
N ARG A 67 -3.08 10.47 -21.59
CA ARG A 67 -2.91 11.93 -21.45
C ARG A 67 -3.09 12.69 -22.77
N ASP A 68 -2.55 12.15 -23.86
CA ASP A 68 -2.63 12.79 -25.18
C ASP A 68 -4.07 12.85 -25.69
N LEU A 69 -4.87 11.82 -25.40
CA LEU A 69 -6.28 11.80 -25.73
C LEU A 69 -7.06 12.79 -24.86
N LEU A 70 -6.85 12.74 -23.55
CA LEU A 70 -7.62 13.54 -22.58
C LEU A 70 -7.33 15.05 -22.70
N SER A 71 -6.10 15.43 -23.06
CA SER A 71 -5.72 16.84 -23.25
C SER A 71 -6.31 17.45 -24.54
N ASN A 72 -6.61 16.64 -25.54
CA ASN A 72 -7.19 17.08 -26.82
C ASN A 72 -8.72 17.14 -26.80
N ILE A 73 -9.38 16.51 -25.81
CA ILE A 73 -10.83 16.51 -25.68
C ILE A 73 -11.28 17.71 -24.83
N VAL A 74 -12.26 18.45 -25.33
CA VAL A 74 -12.88 19.58 -24.63
C VAL A 74 -14.33 19.23 -24.31
N ALA A 75 -14.70 19.28 -23.04
CA ALA A 75 -16.08 19.08 -22.60
C ALA A 75 -16.88 20.38 -22.73
N TYR A 76 -18.06 20.30 -23.33
CA TYR A 76 -19.04 21.39 -23.41
C TYR A 76 -20.45 20.84 -23.17
N PRO A 77 -21.38 21.65 -22.62
CA PRO A 77 -22.75 21.21 -22.43
C PRO A 77 -23.43 20.95 -23.79
N ASP A 78 -24.18 19.86 -23.88
CA ASP A 78 -25.00 19.58 -25.07
C ASP A 78 -26.16 20.58 -25.19
N ALA A 79 -26.69 20.74 -26.41
CA ALA A 79 -27.85 21.61 -26.67
C ALA A 79 -29.11 21.18 -25.91
N SER A 80 -29.18 19.90 -25.50
CA SER A 80 -30.24 19.35 -24.65
C SER A 80 -30.12 19.75 -23.17
N TYR A 81 -28.98 20.30 -22.74
CA TYR A 81 -28.76 20.68 -21.36
C TYR A 81 -29.65 21.88 -20.97
N PRO A 82 -30.41 21.81 -19.86
CA PRO A 82 -31.35 22.86 -19.44
C PRO A 82 -30.62 24.09 -18.86
N SER A 83 -29.95 24.85 -19.73
CA SER A 83 -29.17 26.06 -19.40
C SER A 83 -30.02 27.29 -19.06
N ARG A 84 -31.34 27.22 -19.25
CA ARG A 84 -32.24 28.33 -18.89
C ARG A 84 -32.53 28.41 -17.39
N VAL A 85 -32.27 27.32 -16.66
CA VAL A 85 -32.48 27.27 -15.21
C VAL A 85 -31.20 27.77 -14.52
N PRO A 86 -31.25 28.88 -13.75
CA PRO A 86 -30.04 29.44 -13.13
C PRO A 86 -29.31 28.45 -12.21
N ALA A 87 -30.05 27.62 -11.47
CA ALA A 87 -29.47 26.59 -10.59
C ALA A 87 -28.64 25.55 -11.37
N ASN A 88 -29.06 25.20 -12.58
CA ASN A 88 -28.35 24.23 -13.42
C ASN A 88 -27.05 24.84 -13.97
N ASN A 89 -27.03 26.13 -14.29
CA ASN A 89 -25.80 26.79 -14.73
C ASN A 89 -24.75 26.84 -13.63
N VAL A 90 -25.13 27.12 -12.37
CA VAL A 90 -24.19 27.09 -11.24
C VAL A 90 -23.63 25.68 -11.02
N ALA A 91 -24.48 24.66 -11.12
CA ALA A 91 -24.03 23.26 -11.03
C ALA A 91 -23.09 22.88 -12.18
N LEU A 92 -23.39 23.32 -13.41
CA LEU A 92 -22.55 23.09 -14.58
C LEU A 92 -21.18 23.76 -14.43
N GLU A 93 -21.14 25.02 -13.99
CA GLU A 93 -19.90 25.74 -13.73
C GLU A 93 -19.05 25.02 -12.68
N GLN A 94 -19.68 24.46 -11.64
CA GLN A 94 -18.97 23.71 -10.61
C GLN A 94 -18.43 22.36 -11.11
N VAL A 95 -19.16 21.67 -11.99
CA VAL A 95 -18.71 20.39 -12.58
C VAL A 95 -17.60 20.60 -13.61
N LEU A 96 -17.68 21.66 -14.42
CA LEU A 96 -16.68 22.00 -15.43
C LEU A 96 -15.50 22.79 -14.86
N ARG A 97 -15.48 23.05 -13.55
CA ARG A 97 -14.40 23.79 -12.89
C ARG A 97 -13.09 23.00 -12.96
N THR A 98 -12.08 23.59 -13.60
CA THR A 98 -10.70 23.07 -13.64
C THR A 98 -9.78 23.67 -12.58
N LYS A 99 -10.25 24.70 -11.86
CA LYS A 99 -9.49 25.30 -10.76
C LYS A 99 -9.40 24.33 -9.60
N LEU A 100 -8.18 24.17 -9.08
CA LEU A 100 -7.90 23.34 -7.93
C LEU A 100 -8.63 23.90 -6.68
N ASP A 101 -8.72 23.07 -5.65
CA ASP A 101 -9.16 23.50 -4.33
C ASP A 101 -8.11 24.48 -3.76
N PRO A 102 -8.50 25.63 -3.18
CA PRO A 102 -7.56 26.59 -2.57
C PRO A 102 -6.54 25.93 -1.62
N ARG A 103 -6.92 24.89 -0.87
CA ARG A 103 -5.98 24.17 0.01
C ARG A 103 -4.88 23.46 -0.78
N VAL A 104 -5.24 22.90 -1.94
CA VAL A 104 -4.28 22.23 -2.84
C VAL A 104 -3.42 23.27 -3.57
N GLU A 105 -4.00 24.40 -3.97
CA GLU A 105 -3.25 25.52 -4.56
C GLU A 105 -2.17 26.04 -3.60
N ASP A 106 -2.50 26.23 -2.33
CA ASP A 106 -1.54 26.63 -1.29
C ASP A 106 -0.43 25.59 -1.11
N TRP A 107 -0.77 24.30 -1.12
CA TRP A 107 0.21 23.21 -1.02
C TRP A 107 1.16 23.21 -2.23
N VAL A 108 0.64 23.37 -3.44
CA VAL A 108 1.44 23.47 -4.67
C VAL A 108 2.32 24.73 -4.65
N ALA A 109 1.81 25.87 -4.21
CA ALA A 109 2.58 27.11 -4.08
C ALA A 109 3.72 26.96 -3.08
N ARG A 110 3.48 26.30 -1.94
CA ARG A 110 4.55 25.94 -0.97
C ARG A 110 5.57 25.00 -1.58
N GLY A 111 5.13 23.98 -2.31
CA GLY A 111 6.01 23.04 -3.01
C GLY A 111 6.90 23.75 -4.03
N ARG A 112 6.35 24.67 -4.84
CA ARG A 112 7.13 25.48 -5.79
C ARG A 112 8.13 26.39 -5.10
N ARG A 113 7.77 26.98 -3.96
CA ARG A 113 8.71 27.81 -3.17
C ARG A 113 9.84 26.98 -2.57
N ALA A 114 9.55 25.77 -2.11
CA ALA A 114 10.55 24.86 -1.56
C ALA A 114 11.46 24.25 -2.64
N GLY A 115 10.92 23.97 -3.83
CA GLY A 115 11.65 23.42 -4.97
C GLY A 115 12.33 24.45 -5.87
N ALA A 116 12.07 25.75 -5.66
CA ALA A 116 12.80 26.79 -6.37
C ALA A 116 14.27 26.72 -5.95
N PRO A 117 15.23 26.61 -6.90
CA PRO A 117 16.64 26.66 -6.56
C PRO A 117 16.88 27.96 -5.80
N THR A 118 17.57 27.89 -4.67
CA THR A 118 17.88 29.04 -3.82
C THR A 118 18.83 30.00 -4.53
N THR A 119 18.35 30.70 -5.57
CA THR A 119 19.07 31.75 -6.30
C THR A 119 18.76 33.13 -5.75
N SER A 120 17.86 33.24 -4.77
CA SER A 120 17.54 34.50 -4.09
C SER A 120 18.09 34.46 -2.67
N SER A 121 19.08 35.31 -2.44
CA SER A 121 19.67 35.71 -1.17
C SER A 121 18.67 36.44 -0.27
N ASP A 122 17.52 35.83 0.03
CA ASP A 122 16.55 36.41 0.95
C ASP A 122 16.25 35.42 2.08
N THR A 123 16.76 35.78 3.25
CA THR A 123 16.58 35.12 4.53
C THR A 123 15.11 35.03 4.91
N GLY A 124 14.52 33.84 4.82
CA GLY A 124 13.25 33.55 5.48
C GLY A 124 12.42 32.46 4.81
N ALA A 125 12.43 31.28 5.43
CA ALA A 125 11.47 30.17 5.26
C ALA A 125 11.70 29.18 4.09
N GLY A 126 12.39 28.09 4.41
CA GLY A 126 12.46 26.87 3.61
C GLY A 126 13.36 25.80 4.25
N ALA A 127 13.05 25.37 5.49
CA ALA A 127 13.83 24.42 6.28
C ALA A 127 13.68 22.95 5.83
N LEU A 128 13.85 22.67 4.53
CA LEU A 128 14.07 21.31 4.02
C LEU A 128 15.50 21.23 3.47
N GLY A 129 16.42 20.88 4.37
CA GLY A 129 17.63 20.15 4.05
C GLY A 129 18.50 20.70 2.93
N GLN A 130 18.97 21.94 3.05
CA GLN A 130 20.17 22.36 2.34
C GLN A 130 21.37 21.65 2.99
N TYR A 131 21.61 20.39 2.61
CA TYR A 131 22.90 19.74 2.87
C TYR A 131 23.90 20.41 1.93
N GLN A 132 24.40 21.57 2.36
CA GLN A 132 25.49 22.25 1.68
C GLN A 132 26.73 21.38 1.87
N THR A 133 26.99 20.49 0.91
CA THR A 133 28.28 19.81 0.86
C THR A 133 29.34 20.88 0.61
N ASN A 134 30.49 20.77 1.27
CA ASN A 134 31.60 21.73 1.12
C ASN A 134 32.18 21.78 -0.32
N SER A 135 31.79 20.83 -1.18
CA SER A 135 31.90 20.95 -2.62
C SER A 135 30.73 21.78 -3.14
N GLY A 136 30.99 22.98 -3.66
CA GLY A 136 29.99 23.87 -4.27
C GLY A 136 29.27 23.32 -5.52
N GLN A 137 29.14 22.01 -5.63
CA GLN A 137 28.25 21.32 -6.54
C GLN A 137 26.86 21.34 -5.92
N GLY A 138 25.92 21.95 -6.63
CA GLY A 138 24.50 21.84 -6.31
C GLY A 138 24.09 20.38 -6.17
N LEU A 139 22.95 20.18 -5.51
CA LEU A 139 22.19 18.94 -5.49
C LEU A 139 22.30 18.25 -6.87
N LEU A 140 22.54 16.93 -6.86
CA LEU A 140 22.60 16.10 -8.07
C LEU A 140 21.54 16.53 -9.08
N SER A 141 21.87 16.56 -10.37
CA SER A 141 20.88 16.87 -11.41
C SER A 141 19.69 15.92 -11.30
N ASP A 142 18.48 16.38 -11.64
CA ASP A 142 17.26 15.56 -11.59
C ASP A 142 17.45 14.23 -12.35
N ASP A 143 18.19 14.24 -13.46
CA ASP A 143 18.55 13.04 -14.24
C ASP A 143 19.43 12.06 -13.45
N ALA A 144 20.39 12.57 -12.67
CA ALA A 144 21.28 11.74 -11.85
C ALA A 144 20.55 11.18 -10.62
N ILE A 145 19.58 11.92 -10.09
CA ILE A 145 18.67 11.44 -9.03
C ILE A 145 17.77 10.34 -9.60
N ALA A 146 17.24 10.50 -10.81
CA ALA A 146 16.43 9.49 -11.47
C ALA A 146 17.21 8.19 -11.73
N GLU A 147 18.45 8.30 -12.23
CA GLU A 147 19.35 7.16 -12.42
C GLU A 147 19.62 6.43 -11.08
N LEU A 148 19.83 7.19 -10.00
CA LEU A 148 20.01 6.62 -8.66
C LEU A 148 18.77 5.86 -8.19
N TRP A 149 17.57 6.40 -8.40
CA TRP A 149 16.31 5.75 -8.02
C TRP A 149 15.97 4.54 -8.89
N ASP A 150 16.45 4.48 -10.14
CA ASP A 150 16.31 3.29 -10.99
C ASP A 150 17.27 2.17 -10.56
N TRP A 151 18.48 2.52 -10.14
CA TRP A 151 19.46 1.56 -9.59
C TRP A 151 19.06 1.02 -8.20
N ALA A 152 18.52 1.87 -7.32
CA ALA A 152 18.20 1.53 -5.94
C ALA A 152 17.37 0.25 -5.75
N PRO A 153 16.24 0.01 -6.47
CA PRO A 153 15.46 -1.22 -6.31
C PRO A 153 16.22 -2.46 -6.77
N VAL A 154 17.09 -2.36 -7.78
CA VAL A 154 17.89 -3.50 -8.26
C VAL A 154 18.88 -3.93 -7.19
N ALA A 155 19.64 -2.98 -6.64
CA ALA A 155 20.60 -3.24 -5.56
C ALA A 155 19.90 -3.75 -4.28
N ALA A 156 18.77 -3.16 -3.91
CA ALA A 156 17.97 -3.63 -2.78
C ALA A 156 17.46 -5.06 -2.98
N ASN A 157 17.02 -5.40 -4.20
CA ASN A 157 16.58 -6.75 -4.54
C ASN A 157 17.75 -7.75 -4.55
N GLU A 158 18.94 -7.38 -4.99
CA GLU A 158 20.14 -8.22 -4.90
C GLU A 158 20.52 -8.54 -3.46
N GLU A 159 20.48 -7.54 -2.57
CA GLU A 159 20.75 -7.75 -1.14
C GLU A 159 19.64 -8.57 -0.47
N ALA A 160 18.38 -8.34 -0.84
CA ALA A 160 17.25 -9.12 -0.36
C ALA A 160 17.36 -10.59 -0.77
N ARG A 161 17.83 -10.90 -1.98
CA ARG A 161 18.03 -12.29 -2.45
C ARG A 161 19.13 -13.03 -1.69
N LYS A 162 20.18 -12.32 -1.28
CA LYS A 162 21.31 -12.87 -0.51
C LYS A 162 20.94 -13.20 0.94
N ARG A 163 19.86 -12.61 1.47
CA ARG A 163 19.43 -12.80 2.85
C ARG A 163 18.31 -13.84 2.95
N ASN A 164 18.29 -14.55 4.07
CA ASN A 164 17.22 -15.46 4.44
C ASN A 164 16.10 -14.71 5.16
N TRP A 165 14.95 -14.55 4.52
CA TRP A 165 13.78 -13.88 5.09
C TRP A 165 12.93 -14.83 5.96
N GLY A 166 13.58 -15.58 6.85
CA GLY A 166 12.91 -16.57 7.71
C GLY A 166 12.71 -17.96 7.08
N GLY A 167 13.36 -18.25 5.95
CA GLY A 167 13.45 -19.59 5.36
C GLY A 167 14.83 -20.25 5.57
N ASN A 168 14.88 -21.59 5.49
CA ASN A 168 16.12 -22.36 5.70
C ASN A 168 17.19 -22.16 4.61
N TYR A 169 16.80 -21.64 3.44
CA TYR A 169 17.68 -21.45 2.28
C TYR A 169 17.54 -20.04 1.71
N THR A 170 18.61 -19.51 1.14
CA THR A 170 18.53 -18.30 0.33
C THR A 170 17.76 -18.57 -0.97
N LEU A 171 17.18 -17.53 -1.57
CA LEU A 171 16.38 -17.68 -2.81
C LEU A 171 17.26 -18.17 -3.97
N GLU A 172 18.53 -17.78 -3.99
CA GLU A 172 19.55 -18.16 -4.97
C GLU A 172 19.94 -19.65 -4.84
N GLU A 173 20.07 -20.16 -3.60
CA GLU A 173 20.32 -21.58 -3.34
C GLU A 173 19.12 -22.46 -3.69
N ARG A 174 17.89 -21.92 -3.59
CA ARG A 174 16.67 -22.64 -4.01
C ARG A 174 16.58 -22.80 -5.53
N GLU A 175 17.01 -21.79 -6.30
CA GLU A 175 17.00 -21.84 -7.77
C GLU A 175 18.18 -22.65 -8.36
N MET A 176 19.33 -22.64 -7.68
CA MET A 176 20.51 -23.45 -8.03
C MET A 176 20.38 -24.95 -7.68
N GLY A 177 19.26 -25.32 -7.05
CA GLY A 177 19.02 -26.64 -6.52
C GLY A 177 19.61 -26.79 -5.11
N ILE A 178 18.77 -27.28 -4.19
CA ILE A 178 19.10 -27.54 -2.77
C ILE A 178 20.30 -28.49 -2.62
N GLU A 179 20.66 -29.21 -3.68
CA GLU A 179 21.78 -30.15 -3.74
C GLU A 179 23.18 -29.48 -3.81
N LYS A 180 23.26 -28.18 -4.14
CA LYS A 180 24.51 -27.42 -4.26
C LYS A 180 24.61 -26.24 -3.28
N VAL A 181 24.11 -26.41 -2.05
CA VAL A 181 24.24 -25.41 -0.99
C VAL A 181 25.69 -25.38 -0.50
N VAL A 182 26.45 -24.33 -0.87
CA VAL A 182 27.87 -24.13 -0.50
C VAL A 182 27.99 -23.46 0.87
N THR A 183 26.98 -22.71 1.30
CA THR A 183 26.99 -22.07 2.61
C THR A 183 26.37 -23.04 3.62
N GLY A 184 27.23 -23.74 4.36
CA GLY A 184 26.88 -24.84 5.27
C GLY A 184 25.96 -24.43 6.43
N LEU A 185 24.71 -24.11 6.14
CA LEU A 185 23.60 -24.03 7.08
C LEU A 185 22.64 -25.20 6.83
N SER A 186 23.19 -26.43 6.81
CA SER A 186 22.38 -27.61 7.09
C SER A 186 21.93 -27.47 8.54
N ARG A 187 20.63 -27.23 8.78
CA ARG A 187 20.11 -27.45 10.13
C ARG A 187 20.24 -28.95 10.41
N VAL A 188 20.82 -29.25 11.57
CA VAL A 188 20.83 -30.55 12.26
C VAL A 188 19.45 -31.18 12.07
N LEU A 189 19.42 -32.29 11.31
CA LEU A 189 18.37 -33.29 11.44
C LEU A 189 18.28 -33.58 12.95
N GLU A 190 17.11 -33.37 13.55
CA GLU A 190 16.80 -34.00 14.84
C GLU A 190 16.78 -35.52 14.60
N ASP A 191 17.95 -36.12 14.53
CA ASP A 191 18.16 -37.55 14.76
C ASP A 191 18.75 -37.65 16.18
N ASP A 192 17.91 -37.97 17.15
CA ASP A 192 18.30 -38.65 18.39
C ASP A 192 17.13 -39.57 18.78
N ASP A 193 17.30 -40.81 18.35
CA ASP A 193 17.06 -42.07 19.07
C ASP A 193 15.68 -42.41 19.64
N GLU A 194 15.09 -43.42 18.98
CA GLU A 194 14.37 -44.58 19.54
C GLU A 194 14.12 -44.59 21.07
N ASP A 195 12.85 -44.45 21.45
CA ASP A 195 12.27 -45.22 22.57
C ASP A 195 10.87 -45.70 22.16
N GLU A 196 10.77 -47.00 21.85
CA GLU A 196 9.52 -47.74 21.74
C GLU A 196 8.78 -47.74 23.09
N SER A 197 7.61 -47.09 23.17
CA SER A 197 6.56 -47.54 24.08
C SER A 197 5.17 -47.27 23.51
N ASP A 198 4.67 -48.30 22.83
CA ASP A 198 3.28 -48.75 22.77
C ASP A 198 2.27 -47.96 23.62
N SER A 199 1.26 -47.32 22.99
CA SER A 199 -0.11 -47.18 23.50
C SER A 199 -1.06 -46.44 22.52
N GLU A 200 -1.90 -47.26 21.90
CA GLU A 200 -3.32 -47.09 21.55
C GLU A 200 -3.78 -46.12 20.44
N GLU A 201 -4.57 -46.75 19.57
CA GLU A 201 -5.33 -46.24 18.44
C GLU A 201 -6.38 -45.18 18.83
N GLY A 202 -6.51 -44.16 17.98
CA GLY A 202 -7.62 -43.21 18.01
C GLY A 202 -7.69 -42.45 16.69
N GLU A 203 -8.49 -42.96 15.76
CA GLU A 203 -8.73 -42.45 14.40
C GLU A 203 -8.97 -40.94 14.35
N GLY A 204 -8.15 -40.22 13.58
CA GLY A 204 -8.37 -38.84 13.19
C GLY A 204 -8.28 -38.73 11.67
N GLU A 205 -9.41 -38.36 11.05
CA GLU A 205 -9.57 -38.22 9.61
C GLU A 205 -8.49 -37.32 8.97
N ALA A 206 -8.06 -37.72 7.79
CA ALA A 206 -7.11 -37.00 6.97
C ALA A 206 -7.73 -35.68 6.47
N ASP A 207 -7.31 -34.55 7.05
CA ASP A 207 -7.48 -33.25 6.42
C ASP A 207 -6.52 -33.15 5.22
N GLU A 208 -7.03 -33.60 4.06
CA GLU A 208 -6.52 -33.19 2.76
C GLU A 208 -6.54 -31.66 2.70
N MET A 209 -5.35 -31.04 2.71
CA MET A 209 -5.22 -29.63 2.34
C MET A 209 -5.54 -29.47 0.85
N GLU A 210 -6.83 -29.32 0.52
CA GLU A 210 -7.30 -28.95 -0.81
C GLU A 210 -6.76 -27.54 -1.13
N VAL A 211 -5.86 -27.52 -2.12
CA VAL A 211 -5.36 -26.35 -2.83
C VAL A 211 -6.48 -25.32 -3.00
N VAL A 212 -6.23 -24.08 -2.55
CA VAL A 212 -7.14 -22.92 -2.66
C VAL A 212 -7.50 -22.67 -4.14
N GLY A 213 -8.50 -23.40 -4.61
CA GLY A 213 -9.08 -23.27 -5.93
C GLY A 213 -10.10 -22.15 -5.91
N VAL A 214 -9.80 -21.05 -6.60
CA VAL A 214 -10.77 -19.98 -6.88
C VAL A 214 -11.92 -20.57 -7.70
N ARG A 215 -13.03 -20.92 -7.03
CA ARG A 215 -14.27 -21.32 -7.73
C ARG A 215 -15.08 -20.08 -8.08
N ARG A 216 -15.13 -19.72 -9.37
CA ARG A 216 -16.19 -18.86 -9.92
C ARG A 216 -17.44 -19.73 -10.13
N ARG A 217 -18.53 -19.45 -9.42
CA ARG A 217 -19.83 -20.04 -9.75
C ARG A 217 -20.53 -19.18 -10.81
N SER A 218 -20.87 -19.82 -11.93
CA SER A 218 -21.84 -19.31 -12.90
C SER A 218 -23.25 -19.37 -12.29
N GLY A 219 -23.90 -18.23 -12.11
CA GLY A 219 -25.30 -18.14 -11.66
C GLY A 219 -25.63 -16.79 -11.01
N ALA A 220 -26.41 -15.98 -11.73
CA ALA A 220 -26.99 -14.68 -11.40
C ALA A 220 -26.94 -14.20 -9.93
N GLY A 221 -26.09 -13.20 -9.66
CA GLY A 221 -26.07 -12.44 -8.40
C GLY A 221 -24.64 -12.12 -7.97
N THR A 222 -24.18 -10.92 -8.28
CA THR A 222 -22.83 -10.43 -7.98
C THR A 222 -22.62 -10.17 -6.49
N GLY A 223 -21.78 -10.97 -5.84
CA GLY A 223 -21.23 -10.71 -4.51
C GLY A 223 -20.04 -11.66 -4.26
N LEU A 224 -18.88 -11.12 -3.88
CA LEU A 224 -17.70 -11.89 -3.47
C LEU A 224 -17.59 -11.70 -1.95
N GLU A 225 -18.06 -12.67 -1.16
CA GLU A 225 -17.89 -12.69 0.29
C GLU A 225 -16.68 -13.55 0.66
N PHE A 226 -15.91 -13.07 1.64
CA PHE A 226 -14.87 -13.83 2.32
C PHE A 226 -15.39 -14.12 3.74
N ASP A 227 -15.72 -15.38 4.01
CA ASP A 227 -16.04 -15.84 5.38
C ASP A 227 -14.73 -15.94 6.18
N ILE A 228 -14.56 -15.06 7.16
CA ILE A 228 -13.50 -15.18 8.17
C ILE A 228 -14.15 -15.77 9.42
N ALA A 229 -13.66 -16.94 9.82
CA ALA A 229 -14.16 -17.70 10.98
C ALA A 229 -14.28 -16.82 12.23
N ALA A 230 -15.46 -16.87 12.85
CA ALA A 230 -15.78 -16.21 14.11
C ALA A 230 -14.87 -16.71 15.23
N ALA A 231 -14.11 -15.79 15.84
CA ALA A 231 -13.36 -16.05 17.06
C ALA A 231 -14.35 -16.27 18.22
N ASN A 232 -14.32 -17.48 18.77
CA ASN A 232 -15.17 -17.97 19.85
C ASN A 232 -14.87 -17.23 21.17
N THR A 233 -15.72 -16.27 21.55
CA THR A 233 -15.71 -15.64 22.88
C THR A 233 -16.94 -16.11 23.67
N GLY A 234 -16.75 -17.07 24.58
CA GLY A 234 -17.82 -17.58 25.44
C GLY A 234 -17.35 -18.58 26.50
N SER A 235 -16.82 -18.06 27.60
CA SER A 235 -16.76 -18.59 28.97
C SER A 235 -17.10 -20.07 29.24
N GLY A 236 -16.14 -20.81 29.80
CA GLY A 236 -16.39 -22.08 30.50
C GLY A 236 -15.10 -22.68 31.07
N ALA A 237 -14.91 -22.52 32.37
CA ALA A 237 -13.78 -23.00 33.18
C ALA A 237 -13.30 -24.43 32.87
N ASN A 238 -11.99 -24.61 32.60
CA ASN A 238 -11.14 -25.53 33.36
C ASN A 238 -9.65 -25.36 33.02
N ALA A 239 -8.80 -25.66 33.99
CA ALA A 239 -7.37 -25.40 34.04
C ALA A 239 -6.51 -26.31 33.13
N GLY A 240 -5.33 -25.81 32.73
CA GLY A 240 -4.18 -26.65 32.39
C GLY A 240 -3.36 -26.22 31.17
N ALA A 241 -2.13 -25.78 31.44
CA ALA A 241 -0.96 -25.82 30.55
C ALA A 241 -0.86 -24.88 29.32
N GLY A 242 0.04 -23.88 29.43
CA GLY A 242 1.09 -23.68 28.43
C GLY A 242 0.84 -22.75 27.24
N ALA A 243 0.67 -21.45 27.46
CA ALA A 243 0.92 -20.43 26.42
C ALA A 243 1.88 -19.36 26.96
N LYS A 244 3.18 -19.58 26.77
CA LYS A 244 4.24 -18.64 27.16
C LYS A 244 4.25 -17.49 26.15
N VAL A 245 3.59 -16.39 26.48
CA VAL A 245 3.69 -15.13 25.74
C VAL A 245 5.15 -14.67 25.80
N VAL A 246 5.84 -14.71 24.67
CA VAL A 246 7.23 -14.23 24.55
C VAL A 246 7.19 -12.70 24.57
N ALA A 247 7.51 -12.12 25.72
CA ALA A 247 7.71 -10.69 25.85
C ALA A 247 8.97 -10.27 25.07
N PRO A 248 8.96 -9.11 24.38
CA PRO A 248 10.15 -8.58 23.71
C PRO A 248 11.26 -8.34 24.74
N VAL A 249 12.49 -8.76 24.39
CA VAL A 249 13.67 -8.79 25.27
C VAL A 249 14.11 -7.39 25.75
N VAL A 250 13.57 -6.32 25.16
CA VAL A 250 13.82 -4.93 25.58
C VAL A 250 12.48 -4.19 25.70
N PRO A 251 12.18 -3.55 26.84
CA PRO A 251 10.95 -2.78 26.99
C PRO A 251 10.98 -1.55 26.08
N LEU A 252 9.82 -1.19 25.51
CA LEU A 252 9.67 -0.09 24.55
C LEU A 252 10.17 1.25 25.09
N ASP A 253 10.12 1.45 26.40
CA ASP A 253 10.61 2.66 27.07
C ASP A 253 12.13 2.85 26.93
N GLU A 254 12.90 1.76 26.91
CA GLU A 254 14.35 1.81 26.72
C GLU A 254 14.72 2.12 25.26
N ILE A 255 13.91 1.65 24.32
CA ILE A 255 14.04 1.95 22.89
C ILE A 255 13.77 3.44 22.63
N LEU A 256 12.70 3.98 23.23
CA LEU A 256 12.37 5.41 23.14
C LEU A 256 13.44 6.28 23.79
N ARG A 257 14.00 5.84 24.93
CA ARG A 257 15.10 6.53 25.59
C ARG A 257 16.39 6.50 24.76
N PHE A 258 16.73 5.38 24.12
CA PHE A 258 17.88 5.32 23.21
C PHE A 258 17.69 6.27 22.03
N MET A 259 16.50 6.31 21.41
CA MET A 259 16.21 7.20 20.29
C MET A 259 16.29 8.69 20.66
N THR A 260 15.97 9.05 21.91
CA THR A 260 15.90 10.45 22.35
C THR A 260 17.18 10.96 23.00
N THR A 261 17.94 10.09 23.65
CA THR A 261 19.11 10.46 24.46
C THR A 261 20.41 9.76 24.04
N GLY A 262 20.36 8.80 23.12
CA GLY A 262 21.51 8.04 22.63
C GLY A 262 22.11 7.04 23.64
N ALA A 263 21.49 6.88 24.81
CA ALA A 263 21.98 5.99 25.87
C ALA A 263 21.54 4.54 25.63
N VAL A 264 22.51 3.62 25.51
CA VAL A 264 22.30 2.19 25.20
C VAL A 264 21.44 1.51 26.28
N PRO A 265 20.48 0.63 25.92
CA PRO A 265 19.69 -0.14 26.89
C PRO A 265 20.59 -0.99 27.80
N GLY A 266 20.31 -0.99 29.11
CA GLY A 266 21.01 -1.84 30.09
C GLY A 266 22.13 -1.18 30.91
N GLN A 267 22.48 0.09 30.68
CA GLN A 267 23.29 0.85 31.65
C GLN A 267 22.39 1.63 32.61
N ARG A 268 22.34 1.15 33.86
CA ARG A 268 21.84 1.92 35.00
C ARG A 268 22.88 2.94 35.44
#